data_AF-X1RK61-F1
#
_entry.id   AF-X1RK61-F1
#
_cell.length_a   1.000
_cell.length_b   1.000
_cell.length_c   1.000
_cell.angle_alpha   90.00
_cell.angle_beta   90.00
_cell.angle_gamma   90.00
#
_symmetry.space_group_name_H-M   'P 1'
#
loop_
_entity.id
_entity.type
_entity.pdbx_description
1 polymer ?
#
loop_
_entity_poly.entity_id
_entity_poly.type
_entity_poly.pdbx_seq_one_letter_code
_entity_poly.pdbx_strand_id
1 'polypeptide(L)' 'MPKKVKKRRVSLTLTQPYVEGLDALVEKGLFTERQDAIREFIRDGFTKHGIDPF' A
#
# COMPACT_ATOMS: atom_id res chain seq x y z
N MET A 1 17.68 -17.99 -12.70
CA MET A 1 17.54 -17.36 -11.37
C MET A 1 16.58 -16.19 -11.50
N PRO A 2 15.49 -16.09 -10.71
CA PRO A 2 14.59 -14.95 -10.79
C PRO A 2 15.37 -13.67 -10.45
N LYS A 3 15.19 -12.63 -11.27
CA LYS A 3 15.87 -11.34 -11.13
C LYS A 3 15.53 -10.78 -9.74
N LYS A 4 16.53 -10.58 -8.88
CA LYS A 4 16.31 -10.06 -7.52
C LYS A 4 15.65 -8.67 -7.62
N VAL A 5 14.38 -8.57 -7.20
CA VAL A 5 13.66 -7.30 -7.15
C VAL A 5 14.30 -6.43 -6.09
N LYS A 6 14.84 -5.27 -6.48
CA LYS A 6 15.41 -4.30 -5.55
C LYS A 6 14.27 -3.62 -4.78
N LYS A 7 14.10 -3.98 -3.52
CA LYS A 7 13.12 -3.33 -2.62
C LYS A 7 13.79 -2.16 -1.90
N ARG A 8 13.09 -1.02 -1.81
CA ARG A 8 13.48 0.10 -0.96
C ARG A 8 12.41 0.28 0.11
N ARG A 9 12.84 0.49 1.36
CA ARG A 9 11.94 0.82 2.46
C ARG A 9 11.75 2.33 2.48
N VAL A 10 10.49 2.75 2.50
CA VAL A 10 10.08 4.14 2.67
C VAL A 10 9.29 4.22 3.97
N SER A 11 9.66 5.18 4.83
CA SER A 11 8.92 5.50 6.05
C SER A 11 8.24 6.84 5.86
N LEU A 12 7.01 6.97 6.34
CA LEU A 12 6.22 8.19 6.23
C LEU A 12 5.40 8.39 7.51
N THR A 13 5.18 9.64 7.88
CA THR A 13 4.41 10.02 9.06
C THR A 13 2.99 10.36 8.64
N LEU A 14 1.99 9.69 9.22
CA LEU A 14 0.57 9.94 8.99
C LEU A 14 -0.11 10.40 10.27
N THR A 15 -1.24 11.09 10.15
CA THR A 15 -2.11 11.32 11.31
C THR A 15 -2.76 10.02 11.74
N GLN A 16 -3.09 9.94 13.03
CA GLN A 16 -3.67 8.76 13.65
C GLN A 16 -4.89 8.16 12.92
N PRO A 17 -5.86 8.95 12.41
CA PRO A 17 -7.01 8.39 11.69
C PRO A 17 -6.66 7.55 10.46
N TYR A 18 -5.57 7.89 9.74
CA TYR A 18 -5.13 7.08 8.60
C TYR A 18 -4.54 5.75 9.06
N VAL A 19 -3.78 5.74 10.16
CA VAL A 19 -3.22 4.52 10.72
C VAL A 19 -4.33 3.59 11.20
N GLU A 20 -5.30 4.13 11.93
CA GLU A 20 -6.47 3.40 12.42
C GLU A 20 -7.33 2.85 11.27
N GLY A 21 -7.52 3.65 10.21
CA GLY A 21 -8.21 3.18 9.01
C GLY A 21 -7.50 1.99 8.36
N LEU A 22 -6.17 2.04 8.24
CA LEU A 22 -5.37 0.93 7.71
C LEU A 22 -5.42 -0.31 8.61
N ASP A 23 -5.42 -0.13 9.93
CA ASP A 23 -5.59 -1.21 10.90
C ASP A 23 -6.94 -1.89 10.76
N ALA A 24 -8.02 -1.12 10.68
CA ALA A 24 -9.36 -1.66 10.53
C ALA A 24 -9.52 -2.50 9.24
N LEU A 25 -8.79 -2.16 8.17
CA LEU A 25 -8.77 -2.96 6.94
C LEU A 25 -8.08 -4.31 7.13
N VAL A 26 -6.99 -4.34 7.90
CA VAL A 26 -6.27 -5.58 8.24
C VAL A 26 -7.09 -6.43 9.20
N GLU A 27 -7.68 -5.84 10.23
CA GLU A 27 -8.52 -6.53 11.22
C GLU A 27 -9.76 -7.19 10.59
N LYS A 28 -10.35 -6.54 9.56
CA LYS A 28 -11.46 -7.10 8.78
C LYS A 28 -11.04 -8.20 7.80
N GLY A 29 -9.74 -8.51 7.71
CA GLY A 29 -9.19 -9.51 6.79
C GLY A 29 -9.23 -9.07 5.33
N LEU A 30 -9.43 -7.78 5.04
CA LEU A 30 -9.42 -7.26 3.66
C LEU A 30 -8.00 -7.21 3.09
N PHE A 31 -7.01 -7.01 3.96
CA PHE A 31 -5.59 -7.05 3.62
C PHE A 31 -4.80 -7.79 4.71
N THR A 32 -3.72 -8.46 4.32
CA THR A 32 -2.84 -9.18 5.26
C THR A 32 -2.07 -8.21 6.16
N GLU A 33 -1.66 -7.07 5.60
CA GLU A 33 -0.83 -6.08 6.28
C GLU A 33 -1.07 -4.68 5.70
N ARG A 34 -0.79 -3.64 6.49
CA ARG A 34 -0.98 -2.23 6.09
C ARG A 34 -0.28 -1.90 4.77
N GLN A 35 0.90 -2.48 4.53
CA GLN A 35 1.65 -2.20 3.30
C GLN A 35 0.97 -2.73 2.03
N ASP A 36 0.20 -3.81 2.13
CA ASP A 36 -0.54 -4.33 0.98
C ASP A 36 -1.71 -3.41 0.64
N ALA A 37 -2.44 -2.94 1.65
CA ALA A 37 -3.47 -1.93 1.47
C ALA A 37 -2.89 -0.66 0.81
N ILE A 38 -1.79 -0.12 1.34
CA ILE A 38 -1.14 1.07 0.78
C ILE A 38 -0.72 0.86 -0.68
N ARG A 39 -0.11 -0.28 -1.02
CA ARG A 39 0.30 -0.58 -2.41
C ARG A 39 -0.90 -0.62 -3.35
N GLU A 40 -1.99 -1.24 -2.92
CA GLU A 40 -3.23 -1.31 -3.72
C GLU A 40 -3.82 0.08 -3.95
N PHE A 41 -3.92 0.91 -2.90
CA PHE A 41 -4.38 2.30 -3.04
C PHE A 41 -3.49 3.13 -3.96
N ILE A 42 -2.17 2.95 -3.92
CA ILE A 42 -1.24 3.66 -4.83
C ILE A 42 -1.49 3.21 -6.28
N ARG A 43 -1.61 1.89 -6.51
CA ARG A 43 -1.88 1.33 -7.84
C ARG A 43 -3.21 1.83 -8.41
N ASP A 44 -4.27 1.79 -7.62
CA ASP A 44 -5.59 2.29 -7.97
C ASP A 44 -5.55 3.80 -8.26
N GLY A 45 -4.85 4.57 -7.43
CA GLY A 45 -4.62 6.00 -7.64
C GLY A 45 -3.95 6.29 -8.98
N PHE A 46 -2.86 5.61 -9.31
CA PHE A 46 -2.19 5.78 -10.62
C PHE A 46 -3.10 5.42 -11.78
N THR A 47 -3.80 4.28 -11.68
CA THR A 47 -4.74 3.83 -12.71
C THR A 47 -5.82 4.89 -12.97
N LYS A 48 -6.39 5.47 -11.90
CA LYS A 48 -7.41 6.54 -11.99
C LYS A 48 -6.89 7.83 -12.61
N HIS A 49 -5.59 8.08 -12.51
CA HIS A 49 -4.92 9.22 -13.15
C HIS A 49 -4.39 8.91 -14.55
N GLY A 50 -4.66 7.71 -15.11
CA GLY A 50 -4.14 7.29 -16.41
C GLY A 50 -2.64 7.05 -16.41
N ILE A 51 -2.05 6.81 -15.24
CA ILE A 51 -0.64 6.46 -15.06
C ILE A 51 -0.55 4.93 -15.01
N ASP A 52 0.25 4.34 -15.88
CA ASP A 52 0.45 2.89 -15.93
C ASP A 52 1.14 2.40 -14.63
N PRO A 53 0.49 1.54 -13.82
CA PRO A 53 1.09 1.05 -12.60
C PRO A 53 2.17 0.00 -12.90
N PHE A 54 3.34 0.18 -12.29
CA PHE A 54 4.53 -0.67 -12.42
C PHE A 54 4.38 -2.11 -11.88
#